data_AF-A0A7K4T883-F1
#
_entry.id   AF-A0A7K4T883-F1
#
_cell.length_a   1.000
_cell.length_b   1.000
_cell.length_c   1.000
_cell.angle_alpha   90.00
_cell.angle_beta   90.00
_cell.angle_gamma   90.00
#
_symmetry.space_group_name_H-M   'P 1'
#
loop_
_entity.id
_entity.type
_entity.pdbx_description
1 polymer ?
#
loop_
_entity_poly.entity_id
_entity_poly.type
_entity_poly.pdbx_seq_one_letter_code
_entity_poly.pdbx_strand_id
1 'polypeptide(L)'
;SFTEWEITEWSEQQAVFNFLYDAIELTVVFGPPIDGDVFGEDPSRPIVSLNFESLLDEEKAPPSSCLVRRLIFQFIESQGCWQEKCPTLYYLPQVLHDVSLVVSCCKVLGEEIEFLERWGGKFNLLKTEVDDTKVKLLFSASTAFAKFELTLSLSANYPSASLPFTVQKQIGNIGEEEISAVLSSVPTGHHYLRRIVSLIHQNLLQDPR
;
A
#
# COMPACT_ATOMS: atom_id res chain seq x y z
N SER A 1 -11.07 6.05 15.66
CA SER A 1 -9.78 5.34 15.52
C SER A 1 -10.04 4.10 14.69
N PHE A 2 -9.29 3.90 13.61
CA PHE A 2 -9.23 2.61 12.92
C PHE A 2 -7.91 1.99 13.38
N THR A 3 -8.02 1.00 14.26
CA THR A 3 -6.87 0.16 14.62
C THR A 3 -6.75 -0.86 13.50
N GLU A 4 -5.66 -0.83 12.73
CA GLU A 4 -5.43 -1.78 11.61
C GLU A 4 -4.81 -3.11 12.08
N TRP A 5 -4.74 -3.30 13.40
CA TRP A 5 -4.19 -4.49 14.02
C TRP A 5 -5.11 -5.09 15.07
N GLU A 6 -4.97 -6.40 15.23
CA GLU A 6 -5.56 -7.18 16.31
C GLU A 6 -4.44 -7.80 17.15
N ILE A 7 -4.66 -7.93 18.46
CA ILE A 7 -3.69 -8.57 19.34
C ILE A 7 -4.08 -10.03 19.51
N THR A 8 -3.16 -10.93 19.18
CA THR A 8 -3.39 -12.39 19.23
C THR A 8 -2.70 -13.03 20.43
N GLU A 9 -1.61 -12.41 20.91
CA GLU A 9 -0.93 -12.81 22.13
C GLU A 9 -0.48 -11.58 22.93
N TRP A 10 -0.67 -11.66 24.25
CA TRP A 10 -0.09 -10.71 25.21
C TRP A 10 0.35 -11.48 26.45
N SER A 11 1.66 -11.72 26.58
CA SER A 11 2.26 -12.51 27.65
C SER A 11 3.47 -11.79 28.23
N GLU A 12 3.95 -12.25 29.40
CA GLU A 12 5.14 -11.68 30.01
C GLU A 12 6.36 -11.73 29.09
N GLN A 13 6.43 -12.67 28.14
CA GLN A 13 7.58 -12.84 27.26
C GLN A 13 7.44 -12.08 25.95
N GLN A 14 6.23 -11.95 25.42
CA GLN A 14 6.02 -11.38 24.09
C GLN A 14 4.61 -10.82 23.87
N ALA A 15 4.47 -10.05 22.81
CA ALA A 15 3.20 -9.66 22.24
C ALA A 15 3.19 -9.94 20.74
N VAL A 16 2.05 -10.39 20.23
CA VAL A 16 1.86 -10.67 18.81
C VAL A 16 0.69 -9.84 18.29
N PHE A 17 0.94 -9.11 17.21
CA PHE A 17 -0.02 -8.24 16.54
C PHE A 17 -0.19 -8.68 15.09
N ASN A 18 -1.44 -8.84 14.67
CA ASN A 18 -1.76 -9.16 13.28
C ASN A 18 -2.29 -7.92 12.57
N PHE A 19 -1.80 -7.69 11.35
CA PHE A 19 -2.25 -6.63 10.46
C PHE A 19 -2.83 -7.22 9.17
N LEU A 20 -3.61 -6.42 8.45
CA LEU A 20 -4.12 -6.75 7.11
C LEU A 20 -4.84 -8.12 7.07
N TYR A 21 -5.84 -8.31 7.94
CA TYR A 21 -6.62 -9.55 8.02
C TYR A 21 -5.73 -10.79 8.22
N ASP A 22 -4.86 -10.75 9.23
CA ASP A 22 -3.91 -11.82 9.59
C ASP A 22 -2.85 -12.14 8.53
N ALA A 23 -2.69 -11.31 7.49
CA ALA A 23 -1.69 -11.54 6.45
C ALA A 23 -0.27 -11.11 6.87
N ILE A 24 -0.14 -10.29 7.90
CA ILE A 24 1.14 -9.79 8.41
C ILE A 24 1.14 -9.91 9.93
N GLU A 25 2.18 -10.54 10.47
CA GLU A 25 2.39 -10.69 11.90
C GLU A 25 3.55 -9.80 12.36
N LEU A 26 3.38 -9.16 13.50
CA LEU A 26 4.42 -8.47 14.25
C LEU A 26 4.59 -9.16 15.60
N THR A 27 5.76 -9.76 15.81
CA THR A 27 6.16 -10.35 17.09
C THR A 27 7.12 -9.42 17.82
N VAL A 28 6.74 -9.03 19.04
CA VAL A 28 7.52 -8.18 19.95
C VAL A 28 7.95 -9.01 21.15
N VAL A 29 9.25 -9.22 21.34
CA VAL A 29 9.79 -9.97 22.48
C VAL A 29 10.29 -9.00 23.54
N PHE A 30 9.82 -9.17 24.76
CA PHE A 30 10.19 -8.33 25.89
C PHE A 30 11.45 -8.82 26.58
N GLY A 31 12.23 -7.88 27.12
CA GLY A 31 13.33 -8.21 28.01
C GLY A 31 12.86 -8.69 29.38
N PRO A 32 13.78 -9.10 30.27
CA PRO A 32 13.41 -9.56 31.60
C PRO A 32 12.60 -8.48 32.34
N PRO A 33 11.66 -8.89 33.22
CA PRO A 33 10.92 -7.95 34.05
C PRO A 33 11.90 -7.16 34.92
N ILE A 34 11.57 -5.90 35.18
CA ILE A 34 12.31 -5.06 36.12
C ILE A 34 11.86 -5.47 37.53
N ASP A 35 12.78 -5.55 38.49
CA ASP A 35 12.48 -6.03 39.85
C ASP A 35 11.30 -5.26 40.48
N GLY A 36 10.23 -5.99 40.82
CA GLY A 36 9.02 -5.42 41.43
C GLY A 36 7.99 -4.85 40.45
N ASP A 37 8.23 -4.96 39.14
CA ASP A 37 7.28 -4.54 38.10
C ASP A 37 6.13 -5.56 37.92
N VAL A 38 4.93 -5.03 37.69
CA VAL A 38 3.75 -5.79 37.29
C VAL A 38 3.64 -5.72 35.78
N PHE A 39 3.58 -6.88 35.12
CA PHE A 39 3.57 -6.95 33.66
C PHE A 39 2.52 -6.03 33.02
N GLY A 40 3.00 -5.13 32.15
CA GLY A 40 2.16 -4.19 31.40
C GLY A 40 1.93 -2.84 32.09
N GLU A 41 2.46 -2.63 33.29
CA GLU A 41 2.36 -1.34 34.00
C GLU A 41 3.55 -0.42 33.73
N ASP A 42 4.78 -0.94 33.64
CA ASP A 42 5.97 -0.13 33.35
C ASP A 42 6.26 -0.01 31.84
N PRO A 43 6.09 1.20 31.23
CA PRO A 43 6.44 1.42 29.83
C PRO A 43 7.96 1.46 29.58
N SER A 44 8.79 1.43 30.62
CA SER A 44 10.26 1.40 30.51
C SER A 44 10.82 0.03 30.14
N ARG A 45 10.00 -1.03 30.18
CA ARG A 45 10.42 -2.39 29.87
C ARG A 45 11.07 -2.47 28.48
N PRO A 46 12.28 -3.06 28.37
CA PRO A 46 13.00 -3.13 27.11
C PRO A 46 12.37 -4.12 26.13
N ILE A 47 12.49 -3.82 24.84
CA ILE A 47 12.14 -4.73 23.75
C ILE A 47 13.44 -5.35 23.21
N VAL A 48 13.51 -6.67 23.23
CA VAL A 48 14.69 -7.43 22.80
C VAL A 48 14.63 -7.71 21.31
N SER A 49 13.45 -7.98 20.76
CA SER A 49 13.27 -8.15 19.31
C SER A 49 11.91 -7.67 18.85
N LEU A 50 11.89 -7.24 17.59
CA LEU A 50 10.70 -6.75 16.89
C LEU A 50 10.79 -7.26 15.46
N ASN A 51 9.97 -8.25 15.14
CA ASN A 51 10.05 -9.00 13.89
C ASN A 51 8.72 -8.95 13.15
N PHE A 52 8.78 -8.72 11.84
CA PHE A 52 7.62 -8.77 10.97
C PHE A 52 7.69 -9.99 10.07
N GLU A 53 6.60 -10.73 9.96
CA GLU A 53 6.47 -11.91 9.10
C GLU A 53 5.24 -11.80 8.21
N SER A 54 5.35 -12.35 7.01
CA SER A 54 4.24 -12.41 6.06
C SER A 54 3.61 -13.79 6.12
N LEU A 55 2.32 -13.82 6.39
CA LEU A 55 1.52 -15.04 6.41
C LEU A 55 0.70 -15.23 5.11
N LEU A 56 0.80 -14.26 4.18
CA LEU A 56 0.16 -14.34 2.86
C LEU A 56 0.77 -15.46 1.99
N ASP A 57 -0.06 -16.37 1.51
CA ASP A 57 0.29 -17.35 0.47
C ASP A 57 0.29 -16.68 -0.91
N GLU A 58 1.46 -16.22 -1.38
CA GLU A 58 1.61 -15.49 -2.65
C GLU A 58 1.17 -16.31 -3.88
N GLU A 59 1.18 -17.65 -3.81
CA GLU A 59 0.76 -18.49 -4.94
C GLU A 59 -0.77 -18.52 -5.09
N LYS A 60 -1.50 -18.32 -4.00
CA LYS A 60 -2.98 -18.35 -3.98
C LYS A 60 -3.62 -16.98 -3.88
N ALA A 61 -2.88 -15.97 -3.43
CA ALA A 61 -3.40 -14.64 -3.19
C ALA A 61 -3.68 -13.88 -4.50
N PRO A 62 -4.70 -13.00 -4.52
CA PRO A 62 -4.91 -12.08 -5.63
C PRO A 62 -3.68 -11.18 -5.86
N PRO A 63 -3.39 -10.78 -7.11
CA PRO A 63 -2.28 -9.88 -7.40
C PRO A 63 -2.34 -8.55 -6.63
N SER A 64 -3.54 -8.02 -6.38
CA SER A 64 -3.77 -6.84 -5.53
C SER A 64 -3.22 -7.05 -4.12
N SER A 65 -3.53 -8.18 -3.49
CA SER A 65 -3.06 -8.52 -2.14
C SER A 65 -1.54 -8.70 -2.10
N CYS A 66 -0.95 -9.35 -3.12
CA CYS A 66 0.50 -9.50 -3.24
C CYS A 66 1.20 -8.14 -3.36
N LEU A 67 0.67 -7.21 -4.16
CA LEU A 67 1.18 -5.84 -4.26
C LEU A 67 1.13 -5.13 -2.92
N VAL A 68 -0.03 -5.15 -2.24
CA VAL A 68 -0.21 -4.50 -0.92
C VAL A 68 0.81 -5.01 0.08
N ARG A 69 0.96 -6.33 0.18
CA ARG A 69 1.96 -6.99 1.05
C ARG A 69 3.38 -6.52 0.72
N ARG A 70 3.77 -6.51 -0.56
CA ARG A 70 5.11 -6.06 -0.99
C ARG A 70 5.38 -4.60 -0.62
N LEU A 71 4.42 -3.71 -0.80
CA LEU A 71 4.58 -2.30 -0.44
C LEU A 71 4.71 -2.10 1.08
N ILE A 72 3.94 -2.84 1.88
CA ILE A 72 4.08 -2.78 3.35
C ILE A 72 5.46 -3.28 3.78
N PHE A 73 5.93 -4.40 3.23
CA PHE A 73 7.28 -4.91 3.53
C PHE A 73 8.38 -3.98 3.05
N GLN A 74 8.21 -3.31 1.91
CA GLN A 74 9.12 -2.26 1.46
C GLN A 74 9.24 -1.13 2.49
N PHE A 75 8.14 -0.70 3.11
CA PHE A 75 8.19 0.26 4.22
C PHE A 75 8.93 -0.33 5.42
N ILE A 76 8.55 -1.52 5.86
CA ILE A 76 9.14 -2.18 7.04
C ILE A 76 10.65 -2.30 6.91
N GLU A 77 11.13 -2.77 5.75
CA GLU A 77 12.56 -2.93 5.46
C GLU A 77 13.28 -1.58 5.36
N SER A 78 12.62 -0.55 4.80
CA SER A 78 13.19 0.80 4.71
C SER A 78 13.42 1.48 6.07
N GLN A 79 12.73 1.01 7.12
CA GLN A 79 12.89 1.57 8.46
C GLN A 79 14.21 1.17 9.14
N GLY A 80 14.98 0.24 8.59
CA GLY A 80 16.24 -0.22 9.19
C GLY A 80 16.00 -1.05 10.46
N CYS A 81 16.75 -0.77 11.53
CA CYS A 81 16.65 -1.54 12.77
C CYS A 81 15.45 -1.09 13.61
N TRP A 82 14.38 -1.87 13.61
CA TRP A 82 13.19 -1.58 14.40
C TRP A 82 13.44 -1.62 15.92
N GLN A 83 14.40 -2.41 16.39
CA GLN A 83 14.80 -2.45 17.81
C GLN A 83 15.38 -1.10 18.27
N GLU A 84 16.15 -0.41 17.42
CA GLU A 84 16.68 0.93 17.73
C GLU A 84 15.56 1.99 17.78
N LYS A 85 14.51 1.81 16.97
CA LYS A 85 13.34 2.69 16.94
C LYS A 85 12.35 2.41 18.06
N CYS A 86 12.34 1.18 18.57
CA CYS A 86 11.44 0.70 19.61
C CYS A 86 12.22 0.03 20.73
N PRO A 87 13.07 0.78 21.47
CA PRO A 87 13.92 0.18 22.50
C PRO A 87 13.13 -0.29 23.73
N THR A 88 11.95 0.29 23.98
CA THR A 88 11.10 -0.02 25.14
C THR A 88 9.62 -0.01 24.75
N LEU A 89 8.78 -0.59 25.62
CA LEU A 89 7.31 -0.61 25.49
C LEU A 89 6.69 0.78 25.25
N TYR A 90 7.27 1.83 25.81
CA TYR A 90 6.85 3.22 25.59
C TYR A 90 6.73 3.60 24.11
N TYR A 91 7.60 3.07 23.26
CA TYR A 91 7.65 3.39 21.83
C TYR A 91 6.75 2.50 20.98
N LEU A 92 6.25 1.38 21.53
CA LEU A 92 5.44 0.42 20.80
C LEU A 92 4.17 1.04 20.20
N PRO A 93 3.40 1.90 20.92
CA PRO A 93 2.23 2.56 20.33
C PRO A 93 2.55 3.38 19.09
N GLN A 94 3.72 4.04 19.03
CA GLN A 94 4.14 4.82 17.87
C GLN A 94 4.46 3.90 16.68
N VAL A 95 5.18 2.80 16.92
CA VAL A 95 5.46 1.80 15.87
C VAL A 95 4.16 1.22 15.31
N LEU A 96 3.24 0.81 16.18
CA LEU A 96 1.94 0.30 15.78
C LEU A 96 1.16 1.33 14.96
N HIS A 97 1.23 2.61 15.34
CA HIS A 97 0.59 3.70 14.61
C HIS A 97 1.20 3.89 13.21
N ASP A 98 2.52 3.96 13.11
CA ASP A 98 3.23 4.19 11.84
C ASP A 98 2.98 3.04 10.85
N VAL A 99 3.03 1.80 11.33
CA VAL A 99 2.71 0.62 10.52
C VAL A 99 1.23 0.63 10.11
N SER A 100 0.32 0.96 11.03
CA SER A 100 -1.12 1.04 10.72
C SER A 100 -1.41 2.05 9.61
N LEU A 101 -0.72 3.20 9.60
CA LEU A 101 -0.90 4.21 8.55
C LEU A 101 -0.57 3.63 7.17
N VAL A 102 0.57 2.96 7.05
CA VAL A 102 1.02 2.37 5.78
C VAL A 102 0.12 1.21 5.36
N VAL A 103 -0.26 0.34 6.31
CA VAL A 103 -1.20 -0.76 6.07
C VAL A 103 -2.53 -0.23 5.54
N SER A 104 -3.09 0.82 6.16
CA SER A 104 -4.36 1.42 5.76
C SER A 104 -4.28 2.01 4.34
N CYS A 105 -3.21 2.77 4.03
CA CYS A 105 -2.99 3.34 2.71
C CYS A 105 -2.83 2.25 1.62
N CYS A 106 -2.05 1.21 1.89
CA CYS A 106 -1.83 0.12 0.95
C CYS A 106 -3.10 -0.72 0.78
N LYS A 107 -3.87 -0.95 1.86
CA LYS A 107 -5.17 -1.63 1.79
C LYS A 107 -6.14 -0.91 0.86
N VAL A 108 -6.26 0.42 0.99
CA VAL A 108 -7.08 1.23 0.07
C VAL A 108 -6.61 1.07 -1.37
N LEU A 109 -5.29 1.08 -1.63
CA LEU A 109 -4.75 0.81 -2.97
C LEU A 109 -5.17 -0.56 -3.50
N GLY A 110 -5.10 -1.62 -2.68
CA GLY A 110 -5.57 -2.96 -3.07
C GLY A 110 -7.03 -2.95 -3.51
N GLU A 111 -7.90 -2.30 -2.74
CA GLU A 111 -9.32 -2.11 -3.09
C GLU A 111 -9.49 -1.29 -4.38
N GLU A 112 -8.61 -0.31 -4.63
CA GLU A 112 -8.60 0.45 -5.88
C GLU A 112 -8.30 -0.42 -7.09
N ILE A 113 -7.30 -1.31 -6.99
CA ILE A 113 -6.94 -2.26 -8.05
C ILE A 113 -8.09 -3.21 -8.34
N GLU A 114 -8.67 -3.84 -7.32
CA GLU A 114 -9.81 -4.76 -7.49
C GLU A 114 -11.02 -4.08 -8.12
N PHE A 115 -11.26 -2.81 -7.76
CA PHE A 115 -12.30 -2.02 -8.40
C PHE A 115 -12.02 -1.78 -9.87
N LEU A 116 -10.77 -1.46 -10.24
CA LEU A 116 -10.40 -1.22 -11.64
C LEU A 116 -10.41 -2.51 -12.47
N GLU A 117 -10.03 -3.65 -11.91
CA GLU A 117 -10.18 -4.95 -12.55
C GLU A 117 -11.65 -5.28 -12.85
N ARG A 118 -12.55 -4.98 -11.90
CA ARG A 118 -13.98 -5.29 -12.04
C ARG A 118 -14.78 -4.27 -12.85
N TRP A 119 -14.43 -2.99 -12.76
CA TRP A 119 -15.22 -1.87 -13.28
C TRP A 119 -14.46 -0.97 -14.27
N GLY A 120 -13.22 -1.31 -14.61
CA GLY A 120 -12.36 -0.54 -15.50
C GLY A 120 -12.99 -0.22 -16.86
N GLY A 121 -13.81 -1.13 -17.39
CA GLY A 121 -14.51 -0.91 -18.66
C GLY A 121 -15.35 0.38 -18.70
N LYS A 122 -15.85 0.87 -17.56
CA LYS A 122 -16.58 2.15 -17.46
C LYS A 122 -15.68 3.37 -17.75
N PHE A 123 -14.37 3.19 -17.72
CA PHE A 123 -13.35 4.22 -17.87
C PHE A 123 -12.51 4.02 -19.15
N ASN A 124 -12.98 3.21 -20.11
CA ASN A 124 -12.20 2.77 -21.27
C ASN A 124 -10.90 2.03 -20.89
N LEU A 125 -10.83 1.48 -19.68
CA LEU A 125 -9.73 0.66 -19.20
C LEU A 125 -10.04 -0.81 -19.54
N LEU A 126 -9.31 -1.36 -20.50
CA LEU A 126 -9.48 -2.73 -20.98
C LEU A 126 -8.86 -3.77 -20.05
N LYS A 127 -7.73 -3.43 -19.43
CA LYS A 127 -6.96 -4.36 -18.60
C LYS A 127 -6.21 -3.63 -17.50
N THR A 128 -6.23 -4.23 -16.32
CA THR A 128 -5.36 -3.90 -15.20
C THR A 128 -4.48 -5.12 -14.95
N GLU A 129 -3.18 -4.92 -14.85
CA GLU A 129 -2.23 -5.96 -14.44
C GLU A 129 -1.32 -5.44 -13.34
N VAL A 130 -0.96 -6.33 -12.43
CA VAL A 130 0.03 -6.09 -11.39
C VAL A 130 1.26 -6.91 -11.73
N ASP A 131 2.41 -6.24 -11.82
CA ASP A 131 3.72 -6.83 -12.09
C ASP A 131 4.69 -6.30 -11.03
N ASP A 132 4.86 -7.09 -9.97
CA ASP A 132 5.60 -6.69 -8.78
C ASP A 132 5.05 -5.41 -8.12
N THR A 133 5.83 -4.34 -8.07
CA THR A 133 5.42 -3.02 -7.55
C THR A 133 4.87 -2.11 -8.65
N LYS A 134 4.66 -2.64 -9.86
CA LYS A 134 4.16 -1.89 -11.01
C LYS A 134 2.72 -2.28 -11.32
N VAL A 135 1.91 -1.28 -11.66
CA VAL A 135 0.54 -1.46 -12.14
C VAL A 135 0.46 -1.00 -13.58
N LYS A 136 0.07 -1.91 -14.47
CA LYS A 136 -0.13 -1.65 -15.90
C LYS A 136 -1.62 -1.48 -16.18
N LEU A 137 -1.95 -0.39 -16.86
CA LEU A 137 -3.31 0.02 -17.18
C LEU A 137 -3.43 0.19 -18.69
N LEU A 138 -4.10 -0.75 -19.36
CA LEU A 138 -4.31 -0.70 -20.80
C LEU A 138 -5.61 0.03 -21.12
N PHE A 139 -5.50 1.25 -21.65
CA PHE A 139 -6.64 2.04 -22.11
C PHE A 139 -6.90 1.82 -23.60
N SER A 140 -8.17 1.81 -23.98
CA SER A 140 -8.57 1.84 -25.39
C SER A 140 -9.94 2.48 -25.55
N ALA A 141 -10.01 3.51 -26.40
CA ALA A 141 -11.24 4.18 -26.77
C ALA A 141 -11.26 4.42 -28.28
N SER A 142 -12.28 3.90 -28.97
CA SER A 142 -12.46 4.13 -30.41
C SER A 142 -12.86 5.57 -30.72
N THR A 143 -13.67 6.21 -29.86
CA THR A 143 -14.11 7.60 -29.98
C THR A 143 -12.94 8.57 -30.02
N ALA A 144 -12.00 8.43 -29.09
CA ALA A 144 -10.77 9.22 -29.04
C ALA A 144 -9.67 8.71 -30.00
N PHE A 145 -9.94 7.65 -30.78
CA PHE A 145 -8.96 6.95 -31.61
C PHE A 145 -7.62 6.69 -30.87
N ALA A 146 -7.73 6.14 -29.65
CA ALA A 146 -6.62 6.01 -28.72
C ALA A 146 -6.49 4.59 -28.17
N LYS A 147 -5.25 4.13 -28.06
CA LYS A 147 -4.87 2.92 -27.32
C LYS A 147 -3.46 3.06 -26.79
N PHE A 148 -3.29 2.91 -25.49
CA PHE A 148 -1.99 3.01 -24.83
C PHE A 148 -2.00 2.25 -23.52
N GLU A 149 -0.82 1.83 -23.09
CA GLU A 149 -0.60 1.22 -21.77
C GLU A 149 0.15 2.21 -20.88
N LEU A 150 -0.42 2.49 -19.71
CA LEU A 150 0.21 3.28 -18.66
C LEU A 150 0.78 2.34 -17.61
N THR A 151 2.08 2.41 -17.36
CA THR A 151 2.72 1.69 -16.25
C THR A 151 3.02 2.67 -15.12
N LEU A 152 2.49 2.41 -13.94
CA LEU A 152 2.76 3.17 -12.71
C LEU A 152 3.67 2.35 -11.81
N SER A 153 4.78 2.94 -11.35
CA SER A 153 5.65 2.32 -10.34
C SER A 153 5.21 2.80 -8.96
N LEU A 154 4.77 1.86 -8.12
CA LEU A 154 4.27 2.15 -6.78
C LEU A 154 5.36 1.96 -5.74
N SER A 155 5.17 2.59 -4.59
CA SER A 155 6.01 2.40 -3.42
C SER A 155 5.15 2.49 -2.16
N ALA A 156 5.73 2.12 -1.02
CA ALA A 156 5.08 2.24 0.27
C ALA A 156 4.62 3.68 0.64
N ASN A 157 5.16 4.68 -0.06
CA ASN A 157 4.77 6.08 0.12
C ASN A 157 3.48 6.46 -0.64
N TYR A 158 2.81 5.51 -1.30
CA TYR A 158 1.49 5.74 -1.89
C TYR A 158 0.46 6.08 -0.80
N PRO A 159 -0.45 7.05 -1.01
CA PRO A 159 -0.62 7.89 -2.20
C PRO A 159 0.14 9.22 -2.15
N SER A 160 1.00 9.43 -1.15
CA SER A 160 1.60 10.73 -0.82
C SER A 160 2.76 11.15 -1.73
N ALA A 161 3.44 10.19 -2.37
CA ALA A 161 4.55 10.47 -3.29
C ALA A 161 4.08 10.63 -4.75
N SER A 162 4.87 11.35 -5.54
CA SER A 162 4.72 11.36 -7.01
C SER A 162 4.88 9.93 -7.55
N LEU A 163 4.07 9.56 -8.53
CA LEU A 163 4.11 8.23 -9.16
C LEU A 163 5.03 8.26 -10.38
N PRO A 164 6.21 7.62 -10.35
CA PRO A 164 6.98 7.39 -11.57
C PRO A 164 6.14 6.56 -12.54
N PHE A 165 6.13 6.96 -13.81
CA PHE A 165 5.29 6.32 -14.81
C PHE A 165 5.99 6.25 -16.16
N THR A 166 5.50 5.34 -17.01
CA THR A 166 5.85 5.26 -18.43
C THR A 166 4.59 5.03 -19.26
N VAL A 167 4.60 5.49 -20.51
CA VAL A 167 3.47 5.33 -21.43
C VAL A 167 3.91 4.60 -22.69
N GLN A 168 3.30 3.45 -22.97
CA GLN A 168 3.48 2.73 -24.23
C GLN A 168 2.29 3.00 -25.16
N LYS A 169 2.50 3.94 -26.09
CA LYS A 169 1.50 4.30 -27.10
C LYS A 169 1.36 3.20 -28.17
N GLN A 170 0.12 2.82 -28.48
CA GLN A 170 -0.19 1.86 -29.55
C GLN A 170 -0.97 2.53 -30.70
N ILE A 171 -1.95 3.38 -30.38
CA ILE A 171 -2.80 4.10 -31.33
C ILE A 171 -3.07 5.51 -30.79
N GLY A 172 -3.13 6.50 -31.68
CA GLY A 172 -3.43 7.89 -31.35
C GLY A 172 -2.17 8.69 -30.95
N ASN A 173 -2.40 9.82 -30.29
CA ASN A 173 -1.33 10.77 -29.93
C ASN A 173 -1.09 10.92 -28.43
N ILE A 174 -1.89 10.27 -27.58
CA ILE A 174 -1.73 10.34 -26.12
C ILE A 174 -0.40 9.69 -25.71
N GLY A 175 0.47 10.49 -25.10
CA GLY A 175 1.81 10.10 -24.65
C GLY A 175 2.11 10.59 -23.24
N GLU A 176 3.39 10.76 -22.92
CA GLU A 176 3.84 11.14 -21.58
C GLU A 176 3.38 12.54 -21.17
N GLU A 177 3.32 13.50 -22.10
CA GLU A 177 2.94 14.89 -21.80
C GLU A 177 1.49 14.99 -21.31
N GLU A 178 0.55 14.36 -22.02
CA GLU A 178 -0.87 14.38 -21.65
C GLU A 178 -1.12 13.64 -20.32
N ILE A 179 -0.43 12.51 -20.11
CA ILE A 179 -0.53 11.74 -18.88
C ILE A 179 0.09 12.49 -17.70
N SER A 180 1.25 13.13 -17.90
CA SER A 180 1.88 14.00 -16.89
C SER A 180 0.96 15.13 -16.45
N ALA A 181 0.27 15.77 -17.41
CA ALA A 181 -0.70 16.83 -17.11
C ALA A 181 -1.87 16.31 -16.25
N VAL A 182 -2.36 15.09 -16.52
CA VAL A 182 -3.39 14.48 -15.66
C VAL A 182 -2.85 14.18 -14.27
N LEU A 183 -1.71 13.46 -14.16
CA LEU A 183 -1.15 13.06 -12.86
C LEU A 183 -0.84 14.27 -11.97
N SER A 184 -0.28 15.34 -12.54
CA SER A 184 0.02 16.59 -11.80
C SER A 184 -1.23 17.35 -11.36
N SER A 185 -2.37 17.16 -12.03
CA SER A 185 -3.64 17.80 -11.66
C SER A 185 -4.38 17.08 -10.53
N VAL A 186 -4.06 15.81 -10.25
CA VAL A 186 -4.76 15.02 -9.24
C VAL A 186 -4.09 15.23 -7.88
N PRO A 187 -4.80 15.73 -6.85
CA PRO A 187 -4.24 15.82 -5.51
C PRO A 187 -4.00 14.43 -4.94
N THR A 188 -2.85 14.22 -4.29
CA THR A 188 -2.55 12.99 -3.54
C THR A 188 -3.58 12.74 -2.44
N GLY A 189 -3.72 11.49 -1.99
CA GLY A 189 -4.63 11.12 -0.91
C GLY A 189 -5.62 10.02 -1.28
N HIS A 190 -6.75 9.95 -0.56
CA HIS A 190 -7.70 8.85 -0.67
C HIS A 190 -8.20 8.63 -2.12
N HIS A 191 -8.26 7.36 -2.55
CA HIS A 191 -8.64 6.96 -3.91
C HIS A 191 -7.84 7.62 -5.04
N TYR A 192 -6.53 7.79 -4.86
CA TYR A 192 -5.69 8.52 -5.80
C TYR A 192 -5.67 7.87 -7.20
N LEU A 193 -5.46 6.56 -7.27
CA LEU A 193 -5.41 5.81 -8.53
C LEU A 193 -6.76 5.87 -9.27
N ARG A 194 -7.88 5.67 -8.56
CA ARG A 194 -9.22 5.77 -9.16
C ARG A 194 -9.49 7.17 -9.71
N ARG A 195 -9.04 8.22 -9.00
CA ARG A 195 -9.18 9.60 -9.46
C ARG A 195 -8.32 9.89 -10.71
N ILE A 196 -7.09 9.35 -10.76
CA ILE A 196 -6.25 9.41 -11.97
C ILE A 196 -6.96 8.73 -13.15
N VAL A 197 -7.41 7.48 -12.99
CA VAL A 197 -8.11 6.74 -14.06
C VAL A 197 -9.36 7.47 -14.52
N SER A 198 -10.13 8.04 -13.59
CA SER A 198 -11.32 8.82 -13.90
C SER A 198 -11.01 10.06 -14.72
N LEU A 199 -9.92 10.78 -14.39
CA LEU A 199 -9.52 11.98 -15.14
C LEU A 199 -8.89 11.64 -16.50
N ILE A 200 -8.14 10.55 -16.62
CA ILE A 200 -7.67 10.04 -17.92
C ILE A 200 -8.89 9.77 -18.82
N HIS A 201 -9.89 9.08 -18.29
CA HIS A 201 -11.11 8.80 -19.02
C HIS A 201 -11.81 10.09 -19.47
N GLN A 202 -12.05 11.03 -18.55
CA GLN A 202 -12.78 12.26 -18.82
C GLN A 202 -12.05 13.22 -19.76
N ASN A 203 -10.75 13.40 -19.58
CA ASN A 203 -9.99 14.43 -20.27
C ASN A 203 -9.40 13.95 -21.59
N LEU A 204 -9.04 12.66 -21.68
CA LEU A 204 -8.27 12.13 -22.80
C LEU A 204 -9.05 11.13 -23.67
N LEU A 205 -10.09 10.49 -23.12
CA LEU A 205 -10.77 9.38 -23.80
C LEU A 205 -12.25 9.62 -24.10
N GLN A 206 -12.84 10.68 -23.55
CA GLN A 206 -14.16 11.16 -23.97
C GLN A 206 -14.01 12.12 -25.14
N ASP A 207 -15.02 12.18 -26.02
CA ASP A 207 -15.02 13.11 -27.14
C ASP A 207 -14.84 14.56 -26.65
N PRO A 208 -14.07 15.40 -27.37
CA PRO A 208 -14.09 16.83 -27.12
C PRO A 208 -15.52 17.33 -27.33
N ARG A 209 -16.07 17.96 -26.29
CA ARG A 209 -17.37 18.65 -26.39
C ARG A 209 -17.33 19.78 -27.40
#